data_AF-H5TFV7-F1
#
_entry.id   AF-H5TFV7-F1
#
_cell.length_a   1.000
_cell.length_b   1.000
_cell.length_c   1.000
_cell.angle_alpha   90.00
_cell.angle_beta   90.00
_cell.angle_gamma   90.00
#
_symmetry.space_group_name_H-M   'P 1'
#
loop_
_entity.id
_entity.type
_entity.pdbx_description
1 polymer ?
#
loop_
_entity_poly.entity_id
_entity_poly.type
_entity_poly.pdbx_seq_one_letter_code
_entity_poly.pdbx_strand_id
1 'polypeptide(L)'
;MNAHKDIAAKGPTDKGTTDKGVTDRDLRDSGFTDSDAAGVTTPSVGGHTLADRQLALVLALVADAPLPPSFDATRLHATREALLRKRCGEVARHLLLVCAELGEQFSTEFVAWARTRPRHGSAHDAHDFVEHLMREGIWTPPRRSRFGRRRHRGLPRERRD
;
A
#
# COMPACT_ATOMS: atom_id res chain seq x y z
N MET A 1 -47.24 -9.56 -53.00
CA MET A 1 -46.42 -10.05 -54.12
C MET A 1 -44.98 -10.10 -53.68
N ASN A 2 -44.39 -11.30 -53.72
CA ASN A 2 -42.99 -11.70 -53.93
C ASN A 2 -41.91 -10.61 -54.02
N ALA A 3 -40.66 -10.80 -53.63
CA ALA A 3 -39.92 -11.87 -52.96
C ALA A 3 -38.44 -11.43 -52.93
N HIS A 4 -37.62 -12.14 -52.14
CA HIS A 4 -36.16 -12.22 -52.21
C HIS A 4 -35.38 -10.96 -51.73
N LYS A 5 -34.28 -11.07 -50.98
CA LYS A 5 -33.29 -12.14 -50.98
C LYS A 5 -32.39 -12.06 -49.74
N ASP A 6 -32.01 -13.22 -49.23
CA ASP A 6 -30.92 -13.44 -48.30
C ASP A 6 -29.62 -12.76 -48.76
N ILE A 7 -28.96 -12.05 -47.85
CA ILE A 7 -27.51 -11.83 -47.93
C ILE A 7 -26.92 -12.13 -46.56
N ALA A 8 -26.25 -13.27 -46.53
CA ALA A 8 -25.45 -13.79 -45.44
C ALA A 8 -24.29 -12.83 -45.10
N ALA A 9 -24.23 -12.38 -43.85
CA ALA A 9 -23.02 -11.81 -43.26
C ALA A 9 -22.39 -12.86 -42.34
N LYS A 10 -21.49 -13.66 -42.91
CA LYS A 10 -20.61 -14.57 -42.19
C LYS A 10 -19.49 -13.74 -41.56
N GLY A 11 -19.66 -13.34 -40.30
CA GLY A 11 -18.59 -12.74 -39.51
C GLY A 11 -17.46 -13.74 -39.24
N PRO A 12 -16.21 -13.29 -39.13
CA PRO A 12 -15.06 -14.17 -38.90
C PRO A 12 -15.18 -14.85 -37.53
N THR A 13 -15.24 -16.18 -37.56
CA THR A 13 -15.16 -17.03 -36.38
C THR A 13 -13.72 -16.94 -35.86
N ASP A 14 -13.54 -16.43 -34.64
CA ASP A 14 -12.27 -16.61 -33.96
C ASP A 14 -11.98 -18.11 -33.86
N LYS A 15 -10.76 -18.50 -34.19
CA LYS A 15 -10.25 -19.79 -33.79
C LYS A 15 -9.46 -19.56 -32.52
N GLY A 16 -10.10 -19.73 -31.38
CA GLY A 16 -9.42 -19.88 -30.11
C GLY A 16 -8.23 -20.83 -30.27
N THR A 17 -7.04 -20.30 -30.02
CA THR A 17 -5.84 -21.12 -29.83
C THR A 17 -6.05 -21.90 -28.55
N THR A 18 -6.28 -23.20 -28.69
CA THR A 18 -6.24 -24.13 -27.57
C THR A 18 -4.81 -24.16 -27.03
N ASP A 19 -4.60 -23.52 -25.89
CA ASP A 19 -3.46 -23.78 -25.04
C ASP A 19 -3.51 -25.26 -24.65
N LYS A 20 -2.55 -26.04 -25.19
CA LYS A 20 -2.31 -27.38 -24.69
C LYS A 20 -1.56 -27.22 -23.37
N GLY A 21 -2.34 -27.12 -22.29
CA GLY A 21 -1.81 -27.21 -20.93
C GLY A 21 -0.87 -28.41 -20.84
N VAL A 22 0.39 -28.11 -20.48
CA VAL A 22 1.39 -29.09 -20.11
C VAL A 22 0.83 -29.88 -18.93
N THR A 23 0.56 -31.17 -19.12
CA THR A 23 0.18 -32.04 -18.01
C THR A 23 1.40 -32.31 -17.13
N ASP A 24 1.16 -32.27 -15.82
CA ASP A 24 2.03 -32.46 -14.65
C ASP A 24 2.75 -33.84 -14.57
N ARG A 25 3.17 -34.40 -15.71
CA ARG A 25 3.66 -35.79 -15.78
C ARG A 25 5.07 -35.96 -16.36
N ASP A 26 5.70 -34.88 -16.82
CA ASP A 26 7.05 -34.93 -17.41
C ASP A 26 8.11 -34.13 -16.62
N LEU A 27 7.79 -33.61 -15.42
CA LEU A 27 8.81 -33.09 -14.49
C LEU A 27 9.49 -34.27 -13.78
N ARG A 28 10.41 -34.92 -14.48
CA ARG A 28 11.39 -35.82 -13.87
C ARG A 28 12.27 -35.04 -12.89
N ASP A 29 12.09 -35.33 -11.62
CA ASP A 29 13.02 -35.06 -10.53
C ASP A 29 14.42 -35.54 -10.91
N SER A 30 15.24 -34.59 -11.36
CA SER A 30 16.66 -34.78 -11.64
C SER A 30 17.38 -34.02 -10.54
N GLY A 31 17.86 -34.77 -9.57
CA GLY A 31 18.31 -34.28 -8.28
C GLY A 31 19.25 -33.07 -8.34
N PHE A 32 18.93 -32.09 -7.50
CA PHE A 32 19.87 -31.08 -7.06
C PHE A 32 20.88 -31.77 -6.12
N THR A 33 22.05 -32.11 -6.64
CA THR A 33 23.17 -32.59 -5.81
C THR A 33 23.81 -31.41 -5.11
N ASP A 34 23.89 -31.47 -3.77
CA ASP A 34 24.46 -30.48 -2.85
C ASP A 34 26.01 -30.35 -2.94
N SER A 35 26.60 -30.67 -4.10
CA SER A 35 28.05 -30.91 -4.21
C SER A 35 28.82 -29.95 -5.11
N ASP A 36 28.15 -29.03 -5.83
CA ASP A 36 28.83 -28.10 -6.76
C ASP A 36 28.89 -26.63 -6.25
N ALA A 37 28.53 -26.37 -4.99
CA ALA A 37 28.64 -25.04 -4.37
C ALA A 37 30.04 -24.71 -3.82
N ALA A 38 31.10 -25.45 -4.22
CA ALA A 38 32.47 -25.27 -3.74
C ALA A 38 33.40 -24.63 -4.79
N GLY A 39 32.90 -23.65 -5.56
CA GLY A 39 33.62 -23.14 -6.73
C GLY A 39 33.41 -21.67 -7.09
N VAL A 40 33.26 -20.77 -6.11
CA VAL A 40 33.67 -19.34 -6.17
C VAL A 40 33.29 -18.70 -4.83
N THR A 41 34.18 -18.82 -3.85
CA THR A 41 34.20 -17.94 -2.69
C THR A 41 35.54 -17.23 -2.71
N THR A 42 35.67 -16.23 -3.57
CA THR A 42 36.71 -15.21 -3.36
C THR A 42 36.43 -14.57 -2.01
N PRO A 43 37.32 -14.70 -1.01
CA PRO A 43 37.14 -14.00 0.26
C PRO A 43 37.34 -12.51 -0.02
N SER A 44 36.26 -11.74 0.07
CA SER A 44 36.32 -10.28 0.07
C SER A 44 36.99 -9.83 1.36
N VAL A 45 38.32 -9.71 1.33
CA VAL A 45 39.12 -9.12 2.40
C VAL A 45 38.70 -7.64 2.53
N GLY A 46 38.00 -7.30 3.61
CA GLY A 46 37.81 -5.92 4.07
C GLY A 46 36.57 -5.15 3.59
N GLY A 47 35.52 -5.82 3.10
CA GLY A 47 34.31 -5.13 2.63
C GLY A 47 33.02 -5.83 3.05
N HIS A 48 32.11 -5.09 3.67
CA HIS A 48 30.74 -5.53 4.00
C HIS A 48 30.11 -6.33 2.85
N THR A 49 29.43 -7.43 3.20
CA THR A 49 28.74 -8.29 2.25
C THR A 49 27.62 -7.52 1.52
N LEU A 50 27.10 -8.06 0.42
CA LEU A 50 25.95 -7.45 -0.26
C LEU A 50 24.75 -7.31 0.68
N ALA A 51 24.50 -8.34 1.50
CA ALA A 51 23.40 -8.34 2.47
C ALA A 51 23.56 -7.20 3.49
N ASP A 52 24.78 -6.96 4.00
CA ASP A 52 25.05 -5.87 4.93
C ASP A 52 24.77 -4.50 4.29
N ARG A 53 25.16 -4.31 3.03
CA ARG A 53 24.91 -3.06 2.29
C ARG A 53 23.42 -2.85 2.01
N GLN A 54 22.69 -3.92 1.67
CA GLN A 54 21.24 -3.88 1.48
C GLN A 54 20.52 -3.55 2.79
N LEU A 55 20.94 -4.16 3.91
CA LEU A 55 20.40 -3.86 5.22
C LEU A 55 20.67 -2.40 5.61
N ALA A 56 21.90 -1.92 5.43
CA ALA A 56 22.26 -0.52 5.70
C ALA A 56 21.40 0.46 4.88
N LEU A 57 21.13 0.13 3.61
CA LEU A 57 20.23 0.91 2.76
C LEU A 57 18.78 0.89 3.29
N VAL A 58 18.25 -0.27 3.68
CA VAL A 58 16.89 -0.38 4.22
C VAL A 58 16.76 0.40 5.53
N LEU A 59 17.76 0.29 6.42
CA LEU A 59 17.78 1.05 7.68
C LEU A 59 17.86 2.56 7.41
N ALA A 60 18.66 2.99 6.43
CA ALA A 60 18.70 4.39 6.04
C ALA A 60 17.33 4.86 5.55
N LEU A 61 16.62 4.07 4.74
CA LEU A 61 15.32 4.45 4.18
C LEU A 61 14.16 4.41 5.18
N VAL A 62 14.17 3.45 6.12
CA VAL A 62 13.00 3.16 6.98
C VAL A 62 13.20 3.65 8.43
N ALA A 63 14.43 3.69 8.91
CA ALA A 63 14.77 4.02 10.30
C ALA A 63 15.67 5.26 10.42
N ASP A 64 15.75 6.07 9.36
CA ASP A 64 16.55 7.30 9.27
C ASP A 64 18.05 7.09 9.62
N ALA A 65 18.58 5.89 9.36
CA ALA A 65 19.99 5.60 9.59
C ALA A 65 20.91 6.38 8.62
N PRO A 66 22.22 6.47 8.92
CA PRO A 66 23.19 7.13 8.05
C PRO A 66 23.17 6.60 6.61
N LEU A 67 23.26 7.51 5.64
CA LEU A 67 23.27 7.19 4.21
C LEU A 67 24.55 6.41 3.85
N PRO A 68 24.46 5.26 3.17
CA PRO A 68 25.65 4.55 2.73
C PRO A 68 26.38 5.36 1.63
N PRO A 69 27.71 5.47 1.67
CA PRO A 69 28.49 6.43 0.88
C PRO A 69 28.42 6.25 -0.65
N SER A 70 27.95 5.09 -1.13
CA SER A 70 27.88 4.76 -2.56
C SER A 70 26.56 5.12 -3.22
N PHE A 71 25.56 5.61 -2.48
CA PHE A 71 24.24 5.92 -3.02
C PHE A 71 24.05 7.42 -3.21
N ASP A 72 23.32 7.78 -4.27
CA ASP A 72 22.89 9.14 -4.54
C ASP A 72 21.96 9.63 -3.41
N ALA A 73 22.47 10.56 -2.60
CA ALA A 73 21.75 11.12 -1.46
C ALA A 73 20.43 11.78 -1.90
N THR A 74 20.41 12.48 -3.03
CA THR A 74 19.21 13.16 -3.54
C THR A 74 18.12 12.14 -3.88
N ARG A 75 18.49 11.04 -4.54
CA ARG A 75 17.53 9.95 -4.82
C ARG A 75 17.04 9.30 -3.54
N LEU A 76 17.92 9.05 -2.57
CA LEU A 76 17.51 8.47 -1.29
C LEU A 76 16.57 9.38 -0.50
N HIS A 77 16.82 10.69 -0.49
CA HIS A 77 15.89 11.66 0.08
C HIS A 77 14.53 11.63 -0.63
N ALA A 78 14.50 11.61 -1.96
CA ALA A 78 13.25 11.48 -2.72
C ALA A 78 12.50 10.18 -2.39
N THR A 79 13.21 9.06 -2.24
CA THR A 79 12.63 7.77 -1.84
C THR A 79 12.06 7.82 -0.42
N ARG A 80 12.78 8.41 0.55
CA ARG A 80 12.27 8.61 1.92
C ARG A 80 10.97 9.41 1.92
N GLU A 81 10.92 10.50 1.17
CA GLU A 81 9.71 11.33 1.03
C GLU A 81 8.55 10.56 0.39
N ALA A 82 8.82 9.72 -0.62
CA ALA A 82 7.80 8.86 -1.22
C ALA A 82 7.25 7.82 -0.23
N LEU A 83 8.12 7.23 0.61
CA LEU A 83 7.72 6.30 1.66
C LEU A 83 6.89 6.99 2.75
N LEU A 84 7.25 8.21 3.16
CA LEU A 84 6.46 9.01 4.11
C LEU A 84 5.06 9.31 3.56
N ARG A 85 4.97 9.71 2.28
CA ARG A 85 3.67 9.92 1.62
C ARG A 85 2.83 8.63 1.55
N LYS A 86 3.46 7.48 1.28
CA LYS A 86 2.79 6.18 1.33
C LYS A 86 2.26 5.88 2.74
N ARG A 87 3.08 6.08 3.77
CA ARG A 87 2.69 5.91 5.18
C ARG A 87 1.51 6.82 5.54
N CYS A 88 1.56 8.08 5.11
CA CYS A 88 0.47 9.05 5.28
C CYS A 88 -0.83 8.54 4.67
N GLY A 89 -0.78 8.00 3.44
CA GLY A 89 -1.96 7.44 2.77
C GLY A 89 -2.54 6.20 3.45
N GLU A 90 -1.70 5.36 4.06
CA GLU A 90 -2.16 4.21 4.85
C GLU A 90 -2.85 4.66 6.14
N VAL A 91 -2.26 5.63 6.86
CA VAL A 91 -2.83 6.19 8.10
C VAL A 91 -4.12 6.96 7.84
N ALA A 92 -4.20 7.70 6.74
CA ALA A 92 -5.40 8.44 6.35
C ALA A 92 -6.65 7.55 6.26
N ARG A 93 -6.49 6.28 5.84
CA ARG A 93 -7.60 5.31 5.78
C ARG A 93 -8.17 4.95 7.15
N HIS A 94 -7.36 5.04 8.21
CA HIS A 94 -7.79 4.82 9.58
C HIS A 94 -8.43 6.07 10.20
N LEU A 95 -8.09 7.26 9.71
CA LEU A 95 -8.41 8.55 10.31
C LEU A 95 -9.29 9.43 9.41
N LEU A 96 -10.21 8.84 8.66
CA LEU A 96 -11.03 9.54 7.66
C LEU A 96 -11.70 10.82 8.19
N LEU A 97 -12.22 10.80 9.42
CA LEU A 97 -12.82 11.97 10.06
C LEU A 97 -11.79 13.09 10.28
N VAL A 98 -10.61 12.75 10.81
CA VAL A 98 -9.53 13.71 11.04
C VAL A 98 -9.03 14.29 9.71
N CYS A 99 -8.91 13.46 8.67
CA CYS A 99 -8.57 13.93 7.32
C CYS A 99 -9.61 14.91 6.77
N ALA A 100 -10.91 14.64 6.99
CA ALA A 100 -11.97 15.54 6.55
C ALA A 100 -11.94 16.90 7.28
N GLU A 101 -11.53 16.91 8.55
CA GLU A 101 -11.45 18.14 9.35
C GLU A 101 -10.17 18.94 9.10
N LEU A 102 -9.01 18.28 8.93
CA LEU A 102 -7.72 18.95 8.70
C LEU A 102 -7.48 19.30 7.22
N GLY A 103 -8.16 18.63 6.29
CA GLY A 103 -7.96 18.82 4.85
C GLY A 103 -6.49 18.64 4.45
N GLU A 104 -5.95 19.59 3.68
CA GLU A 104 -4.57 19.55 3.17
C GLU A 104 -3.51 19.56 4.28
N GLN A 105 -3.82 20.15 5.45
CA GLN A 105 -2.90 20.22 6.59
C GLN A 105 -2.57 18.83 7.14
N PHE A 106 -3.47 17.86 7.00
CA PHE A 106 -3.25 16.49 7.49
C PHE A 106 -1.93 15.91 6.99
N SER A 107 -1.64 16.07 5.69
CA SER A 107 -0.44 15.50 5.08
C SER A 107 0.83 16.18 5.57
N THR A 108 0.79 17.51 5.72
CA THR A 108 1.91 18.33 6.22
C THR A 108 2.23 17.98 7.67
N GLU A 109 1.22 17.96 8.54
CA GLU A 109 1.38 17.61 9.95
C GLU A 109 1.85 16.18 10.13
N PHE A 110 1.29 15.23 9.37
CA PHE A 110 1.70 13.84 9.43
C PHE A 110 3.15 13.65 9.01
N VAL A 111 3.58 14.25 7.89
CA VAL A 111 4.97 14.13 7.41
C VAL A 111 5.95 14.75 8.42
N ALA A 112 5.63 15.91 8.98
CA ALA A 112 6.45 16.55 10.01
C ALA A 112 6.60 15.66 11.26
N TRP A 113 5.49 15.10 11.73
CA TRP A 113 5.46 14.18 12.87
C TRP A 113 6.21 12.86 12.61
N ALA A 114 6.06 12.28 11.42
CA ALA A 114 6.58 10.95 11.09
C ALA A 114 8.09 10.93 10.78
N ARG A 115 8.69 12.06 10.39
CA ARG A 115 10.11 12.15 10.00
C ARG A 115 11.08 11.70 11.08
N THR A 116 10.75 11.91 12.34
CA THR A 116 11.65 11.64 13.49
C THR A 116 11.29 10.35 14.24
N ARG A 117 10.37 9.53 13.69
CA ARG A 117 9.76 8.42 14.43
C ARG A 117 9.87 7.09 13.70
N PRO A 118 10.32 6.02 14.39
CA PRO A 118 10.30 4.67 13.83
C PRO A 118 8.87 4.23 13.47
N ARG A 119 8.78 3.24 12.57
CA ARG A 119 7.50 2.70 12.10
C ARG A 119 7.12 1.46 12.92
N HIS A 120 5.94 1.50 13.54
CA HIS A 120 5.38 0.37 14.29
C HIS A 120 4.14 -0.26 13.63
N GLY A 121 3.62 0.38 12.56
CA GLY A 121 2.48 -0.09 11.78
C GLY A 121 1.38 0.96 11.70
N SER A 122 0.55 0.90 10.64
CA SER A 122 -0.35 2.01 10.28
C SER A 122 -1.46 2.26 11.31
N ALA A 123 -1.90 1.23 12.05
CA ALA A 123 -2.87 1.38 13.13
C ALA A 123 -2.27 2.03 14.39
N HIS A 124 -1.03 1.66 14.75
CA HIS A 124 -0.31 2.28 15.87
C HIS A 124 0.03 3.74 15.53
N ASP A 125 0.54 3.97 14.33
CA ASP A 125 0.82 5.30 13.83
C ASP A 125 -0.44 6.19 13.84
N ALA A 126 -1.60 5.65 13.48
CA ALA A 126 -2.86 6.38 13.52
C ALA A 126 -3.23 6.80 14.95
N HIS A 127 -3.04 5.91 15.93
CA HIS A 127 -3.30 6.21 17.34
C HIS A 127 -2.36 7.30 17.86
N ASP A 128 -1.05 7.10 17.72
CA ASP A 128 -0.03 8.02 18.21
C ASP A 128 -0.11 9.40 17.54
N PHE A 129 -0.48 9.43 16.25
CA PHE A 129 -0.65 10.68 15.54
C PHE A 129 -1.87 11.46 16.05
N VAL A 130 -2.99 10.80 16.34
CA VAL A 130 -4.16 11.45 16.95
C VAL A 130 -3.81 12.00 18.34
N GLU A 131 -3.08 11.24 19.16
CA GLU A 131 -2.58 11.74 20.44
C GLU A 131 -1.69 12.97 20.28
N HIS A 132 -0.85 12.98 19.24
CA HIS A 132 -0.04 14.13 18.91
C HIS A 132 -0.86 15.35 18.50
N LEU A 133 -1.82 15.20 17.60
CA LEU A 133 -2.69 16.30 17.18
C LEU A 133 -3.49 16.90 18.34
N MET A 134 -3.96 16.06 19.26
CA MET A 134 -4.67 16.52 20.47
C MET A 134 -3.75 17.26 21.44
N ARG A 135 -2.54 16.75 21.68
CA ARG A 135 -1.56 17.38 22.57
C ARG A 135 -1.08 18.73 22.04
N GLU A 136 -0.87 18.85 20.73
CA GLU A 136 -0.47 20.11 20.10
C GLU A 136 -1.65 21.09 19.91
N GLY A 137 -2.88 20.67 20.24
CA GLY A 137 -4.08 21.49 20.05
C GLY A 137 -4.48 21.70 18.58
N ILE A 138 -3.85 20.98 17.66
CA ILE A 138 -4.12 21.04 16.21
C ILE A 138 -5.51 20.45 15.91
N TRP A 139 -5.90 19.42 16.66
CA TRP A 139 -7.18 18.76 16.50
C TRP A 139 -7.84 18.49 17.84
N THR A 140 -9.14 18.71 17.93
CA THR A 140 -9.95 18.34 19.10
C THR A 140 -11.04 17.39 18.66
N PRO A 141 -11.21 16.23 19.30
CA PRO A 141 -12.28 15.32 18.95
C PRO A 141 -13.64 16.01 19.07
N PRO A 142 -14.54 15.85 18.08
CA PRO A 142 -15.86 16.43 18.18
C PRO A 142 -16.52 15.91 19.45
N ARG A 143 -17.06 16.84 20.26
CA ARG A 143 -17.82 16.47 21.45
C ARG A 143 -18.88 15.47 21.00
N ARG A 144 -18.84 14.27 21.56
CA ARG A 144 -19.76 13.18 21.25
C ARG A 144 -21.17 13.70 21.48
N SER A 145 -21.79 14.20 20.43
CA SER A 145 -23.10 14.77 20.58
C SER A 145 -24.03 13.63 20.91
N ARG A 146 -24.71 13.72 22.04
CA ARG A 146 -25.83 12.84 22.41
C ARG A 146 -27.03 13.16 21.51
N PHE A 147 -26.83 13.25 20.20
CA PHE A 147 -27.91 13.48 19.25
C PHE A 147 -28.88 12.32 19.37
N GLY A 148 -30.00 12.66 20.01
CA GLY A 148 -30.92 11.72 20.62
C GLY A 148 -31.54 10.78 19.62
N ARG A 149 -31.98 9.64 20.15
CA ARG A 149 -32.96 8.77 19.53
C ARG A 149 -34.17 9.60 19.11
N ARG A 150 -34.19 10.08 17.86
CA ARG A 150 -35.42 10.52 17.22
C ARG A 150 -36.29 9.28 17.12
N ARG A 151 -37.20 9.13 18.09
CA ARG A 151 -38.35 8.25 17.96
C ARG A 151 -39.05 8.67 16.68
N HIS A 152 -39.17 7.77 15.72
CA HIS A 152 -40.13 7.90 14.65
C HIS A 152 -41.52 8.07 15.28
N ARG A 153 -41.99 9.32 15.37
CA ARG A 153 -43.39 9.65 15.63
C ARG A 153 -44.15 9.29 14.37
N GLY A 154 -45.08 8.36 14.50
CA GLY A 154 -45.78 7.71 13.39
C GLY A 154 -46.39 8.69 12.41
N LEU A 155 -46.21 8.39 11.12
CA LEU A 155 -46.98 9.02 10.04
C LEU A 155 -48.43 8.53 10.14
N PRO A 156 -49.44 9.41 10.11
CA PRO A 156 -50.83 8.99 10.01
C PRO A 156 -51.02 8.28 8.66
N ARG A 157 -51.55 7.05 8.70
CA ARG A 157 -52.09 6.41 7.51
C ARG A 157 -53.46 7.03 7.24
N GLU A 158 -53.50 7.98 6.31
CA GLU A 158 -54.74 8.44 5.68
C GLU A 158 -55.46 7.21 5.11
N ARG A 159 -56.65 6.89 5.64
CA ARG A 159 -57.55 5.95 5.00
C ARG A 159 -58.20 6.68 3.84
N ARG A 160 -58.08 6.12 2.63
CA ARG A 160 -58.93 6.50 1.51
C ARG A 160 -60.23 5.73 1.65
N ASP A 161 -61.33 6.46 1.67
CA ASP A 161 -62.68 5.95 1.41
C ASP A 161 -62.82 5.54 -0.06
#